data_AF-A0A3Q9G1G1-F1
#
_entry.id   AF-A0A3Q9G1G1-F1
#
_cell.length_a   1.000
_cell.length_b   1.000
_cell.length_c   1.000
_cell.angle_alpha   90.00
_cell.angle_beta   90.00
_cell.angle_gamma   90.00
#
_symmetry.space_group_name_H-M   'P 1'
#
loop_
_entity.id
_entity.type
_entity.pdbx_description
1 polymer ?
#
loop_
_entity_poly.entity_id
_entity_poly.type
_entity_poly.pdbx_seq_one_letter_code
_entity_poly.pdbx_strand_id
1 'polypeptide(L)'
;MRPPGTVGATSTKGDAVSDPAAPDIELAAVEVLREVLAHQRRPRDGGCAGRVCLRCVRHHLDTVRSAMESGRRIDFVLPAFPTKSPNPAKVLGPLPDLAEELALRFLDGLCERIAAIHPPGAAILLCSDGRVFNDLLGVSDEDVTGYVRGIDRMIKRIGATHLEQFTLDDVYSGAGHVDMRAMLSSGYAPTVEELREEVRAGGAPLAMYRGITRFMLEDLSGPGYTGTRSALQRHCRKLAYGVIQRSKAWGDLLGQLFPAAVRLSIHPQPCATDKIGILLADTPDVWLTPWHSVAVETGGRYTLMKRAEAEAAGAALAYRAGRPSHYVLEPAAAGTAPAPAPAPAHREPWNRACA
;
A
#
# COMPACT_ATOMS: atom_id res chain seq x y z
N MET A 1 -76.61 37.78 25.17
CA MET A 1 -75.67 37.29 24.14
C MET A 1 -74.34 37.00 24.82
N ARG A 2 -73.94 35.72 24.85
CA ARG A 2 -72.70 35.21 25.47
C ARG A 2 -71.49 35.42 24.54
N PRO A 3 -70.26 35.53 25.06
CA PRO A 3 -69.06 35.65 24.24
C PRO A 3 -68.64 34.27 23.69
N PRO A 4 -68.03 34.19 22.49
CA PRO A 4 -67.19 33.04 22.10
C PRO A 4 -65.78 33.24 22.69
N GLY A 5 -65.09 32.29 23.29
CA GLY A 5 -65.01 30.86 22.98
C GLY A 5 -63.58 30.59 22.48
N THR A 6 -62.65 30.39 23.40
CA THR A 6 -61.23 30.07 23.19
C THR A 6 -61.07 28.73 22.45
N VAL A 7 -60.35 28.72 21.33
CA VAL A 7 -59.95 27.50 20.61
C VAL A 7 -58.54 27.13 21.04
N GLY A 8 -58.42 26.01 21.76
CA GLY A 8 -57.14 25.37 22.08
C GLY A 8 -56.60 24.63 20.87
N ALA A 9 -55.37 24.93 20.48
CA ALA A 9 -54.62 24.16 19.50
C ALA A 9 -53.96 22.96 20.21
N THR A 10 -54.50 21.77 20.02
CA THR A 10 -53.81 20.51 20.35
C THR A 10 -52.80 20.21 19.24
N SER A 11 -51.53 20.50 19.52
CA SER A 11 -50.39 20.05 18.73
C SER A 11 -50.21 18.54 18.94
N THR A 12 -50.61 17.75 17.96
CA THR A 12 -50.22 16.35 17.86
C THR A 12 -48.76 16.30 17.41
N LYS A 13 -47.85 16.07 18.35
CA LYS A 13 -46.51 15.57 18.08
C LYS A 13 -46.65 14.27 17.29
N GLY A 14 -46.33 14.34 15.99
CA GLY A 14 -46.08 13.14 15.21
C GLY A 14 -44.78 12.53 15.73
N ASP A 15 -44.89 11.40 16.42
CA ASP A 15 -43.75 10.54 16.69
C ASP A 15 -43.17 10.10 15.35
N ALA A 16 -41.94 10.53 15.07
CA ALA A 16 -41.17 10.03 13.95
C ALA A 16 -40.92 8.55 14.18
N VAL A 17 -41.73 7.71 13.54
CA VAL A 17 -41.50 6.28 13.42
C VAL A 17 -40.16 6.13 12.67
N SER A 18 -39.13 5.77 13.42
CA SER A 18 -37.85 5.33 12.88
C SER A 18 -38.10 4.16 11.93
N ASP A 19 -37.70 4.34 10.67
CA ASP A 19 -37.79 3.33 9.61
C ASP A 19 -36.99 2.07 9.99
N PRO A 20 -37.60 0.88 10.15
CA PRO A 20 -36.95 -0.31 10.67
C PRO A 20 -36.15 -1.11 9.60
N ALA A 21 -35.81 -0.51 8.45
CA ALA A 21 -35.19 -1.20 7.32
C ALA A 21 -33.85 -0.62 6.83
N ALA A 22 -33.33 0.45 7.44
CA ALA A 22 -31.93 0.82 7.21
C ALA A 22 -31.05 -0.12 8.05
N PRO A 23 -30.21 -0.99 7.45
CA PRO A 23 -29.17 -1.67 8.23
C PRO A 23 -28.42 -0.59 9.02
N ASP A 24 -28.17 -0.85 10.30
CA ASP A 24 -27.46 0.08 11.15
C ASP A 24 -26.15 0.49 10.45
N ILE A 25 -26.14 1.70 9.87
CA ILE A 25 -25.06 2.18 9.03
C ILE A 25 -23.76 2.17 9.83
N GLU A 26 -23.85 2.36 11.14
CA GLU A 26 -22.70 2.26 12.04
C GLU A 26 -22.15 0.83 12.08
N LEU A 27 -23.01 -0.17 12.25
CA LEU A 27 -22.61 -1.58 12.22
C LEU A 27 -22.01 -1.96 10.86
N ALA A 28 -22.64 -1.56 9.77
CA ALA A 28 -22.14 -1.84 8.42
C ALA A 28 -20.80 -1.13 8.14
N ALA A 29 -20.62 0.12 8.59
CA ALA A 29 -19.35 0.84 8.49
C ALA A 29 -18.24 0.15 9.31
N VAL A 30 -18.57 -0.38 10.49
CA VAL A 30 -17.65 -1.21 11.29
C VAL A 30 -17.26 -2.48 10.53
N GLU A 31 -18.21 -3.16 9.88
CA GLU A 31 -17.94 -4.36 9.08
C GLU A 31 -17.01 -4.06 7.89
N VAL A 32 -17.26 -2.98 7.15
CA VAL A 32 -16.37 -2.51 6.09
C VAL A 32 -14.94 -2.29 6.61
N LEU A 33 -14.80 -1.60 7.74
CA LEU A 33 -13.48 -1.35 8.32
C LEU A 33 -12.80 -2.62 8.82
N ARG A 34 -13.56 -3.61 9.29
CA ARG A 34 -13.01 -4.92 9.65
C ARG A 34 -12.48 -5.66 8.43
N GLU A 35 -13.18 -5.61 7.29
CA GLU A 35 -12.69 -6.18 6.03
C GLU A 35 -11.35 -5.55 5.62
N VAL A 36 -11.24 -4.23 5.63
CA VAL A 36 -9.99 -3.53 5.27
C VAL A 36 -8.87 -3.84 6.28
N LEU A 37 -9.15 -3.71 7.58
CA LEU A 37 -8.14 -3.85 8.64
C LEU A 37 -7.73 -5.29 8.91
N ALA A 38 -8.47 -6.28 8.40
CA ALA A 38 -8.04 -7.68 8.40
C ALA A 38 -6.77 -7.91 7.56
N HIS A 39 -6.48 -6.99 6.64
CA HIS A 39 -5.32 -7.01 5.76
C HIS A 39 -4.29 -5.93 6.09
N GLN A 40 -4.28 -5.42 7.32
CA GLN A 40 -3.44 -4.30 7.72
C GLN A 40 -1.95 -4.69 7.84
N ARG A 41 -1.05 -3.95 7.16
CA ARG A 41 0.39 -3.92 7.44
C ARG A 41 0.66 -3.14 8.72
N ARG A 42 1.28 -3.77 9.72
CA ARG A 42 1.54 -3.18 11.05
C ARG A 42 3.03 -3.22 11.39
N PRO A 43 3.58 -2.17 12.00
CA PRO A 43 4.91 -2.25 12.62
C PRO A 43 4.84 -3.09 13.91
N ARG A 44 5.93 -3.79 14.25
CA ARG A 44 6.00 -4.67 15.44
C ARG A 44 5.60 -3.95 16.74
N ASP A 45 6.03 -2.70 16.90
CA ASP A 45 5.73 -1.87 18.07
C ASP A 45 4.72 -0.75 17.74
N GLY A 46 3.80 -1.03 16.79
CA GLY A 46 2.84 -0.05 16.28
C GLY A 46 1.64 0.25 17.18
N GLY A 47 1.48 -0.46 18.29
CA GLY A 47 0.38 -0.26 19.24
C GLY A 47 -0.99 -0.85 18.84
N CYS A 48 -1.07 -1.55 17.71
CA CYS A 48 -2.25 -2.32 17.31
C CYS A 48 -2.29 -3.66 18.06
N ALA A 49 -3.49 -4.13 18.40
CA ALA A 49 -3.71 -5.42 19.06
C ALA A 49 -4.80 -6.24 18.35
N GLY A 50 -4.73 -7.57 18.49
CA GLY A 50 -5.68 -8.52 17.90
C GLY A 50 -5.57 -8.64 16.37
N ARG A 51 -6.46 -9.43 15.76
CA ARG A 51 -6.52 -9.55 14.29
C ARG A 51 -6.98 -8.25 13.63
N VAL A 52 -8.01 -7.62 14.16
CA VAL A 52 -8.48 -6.29 13.78
C VAL A 52 -8.41 -5.37 15.00
N CYS A 53 -7.73 -4.23 14.86
CA CYS A 53 -7.54 -3.29 15.96
C CYS A 53 -8.75 -2.33 16.07
N LEU A 54 -9.49 -2.42 17.19
CA LEU A 54 -10.68 -1.58 17.42
C LEU A 54 -10.37 -0.08 17.52
N ARG A 55 -9.15 0.30 17.92
CA ARG A 55 -8.70 1.71 17.89
C ARG A 55 -8.61 2.24 16.46
N CYS A 56 -8.11 1.43 15.53
CA CYS A 56 -8.07 1.78 14.11
C CYS A 56 -9.48 1.82 13.51
N VAL A 57 -10.35 0.86 13.88
CA VAL A 57 -11.77 0.88 13.46
C VAL A 57 -12.42 2.20 13.89
N ARG A 58 -12.32 2.57 15.18
CA ARG A 58 -12.89 3.82 15.67
C ARG A 58 -12.33 5.05 14.97
N HIS A 59 -11.02 5.07 14.70
CA HIS A 59 -10.36 6.21 14.08
C HIS A 59 -10.84 6.50 12.65
N HIS A 60 -11.17 5.47 11.87
CA HIS A 60 -11.62 5.63 10.48
C HIS A 60 -13.15 5.57 10.31
N LEU A 61 -13.90 5.37 11.39
CA LEU A 61 -15.34 5.13 11.36
C LEU A 61 -16.11 6.29 10.71
N ASP A 62 -15.81 7.52 11.11
CA ASP A 62 -16.56 8.69 10.64
C ASP A 62 -16.44 8.89 9.12
N THR A 63 -15.26 8.65 8.53
CA THR A 63 -15.04 8.76 7.08
C THR A 63 -15.88 7.74 6.31
N VAL A 64 -15.89 6.48 6.75
CA VAL A 64 -16.67 5.42 6.11
C VAL A 64 -18.17 5.64 6.32
N ARG A 65 -18.58 5.94 7.55
CA ARG A 65 -19.98 6.23 7.90
C ARG A 65 -20.53 7.38 7.07
N SER A 66 -19.80 8.48 6.95
CA SER A 66 -20.24 9.65 6.18
C SER A 66 -20.47 9.34 4.69
N ALA A 67 -19.62 8.51 4.07
CA ALA A 67 -19.83 8.06 2.70
C ALA A 67 -21.10 7.21 2.57
N MET A 68 -21.32 6.30 3.53
CA MET A 68 -22.48 5.41 3.55
C MET A 68 -23.81 6.14 3.82
N GLU A 69 -23.84 7.06 4.79
CA GLU A 69 -24.99 7.94 5.07
C GLU A 69 -25.39 8.79 3.86
N SER A 70 -24.41 9.15 3.01
CA SER A 70 -24.64 9.88 1.77
C SER A 70 -25.05 8.98 0.59
N GLY A 71 -25.18 7.67 0.79
CA GLY A 71 -25.44 6.70 -0.28
C GLY A 71 -24.34 6.61 -1.35
N ARG A 72 -23.13 7.10 -1.05
CA ARG A 72 -21.99 7.11 -2.00
C ARG A 72 -21.14 5.88 -1.82
N ARG A 73 -20.39 5.51 -2.87
CA ARG A 73 -19.31 4.51 -2.75
C ARG A 73 -18.25 5.01 -1.77
N ILE A 74 -17.52 4.09 -1.16
CA ILE A 74 -16.38 4.40 -0.30
C ILE A 74 -15.13 4.51 -1.18
N ASP A 75 -14.56 5.71 -1.26
CA ASP A 75 -13.35 5.95 -2.04
C ASP A 75 -12.10 5.71 -1.16
N PHE A 76 -11.16 4.94 -1.70
CA PHE A 76 -9.84 4.75 -1.13
C PHE A 76 -8.78 5.34 -2.06
N VAL A 77 -7.71 5.88 -1.47
CA VAL A 77 -6.56 6.36 -2.23
C VAL A 77 -5.31 5.64 -1.76
N LEU A 78 -4.57 5.06 -2.70
CA LEU A 78 -3.42 4.22 -2.43
C LEU A 78 -2.22 4.66 -3.27
N PRO A 79 -1.25 5.38 -2.68
CA PRO A 79 0.06 5.60 -3.29
C PRO A 79 0.80 4.27 -3.43
N ALA A 80 0.92 3.77 -4.66
CA ALA A 80 1.44 2.44 -4.98
C ALA A 80 1.69 2.28 -6.48
N PHE A 81 2.33 1.17 -6.87
CA PHE A 81 2.61 0.83 -8.26
C PHE A 81 3.39 1.94 -9.02
N PRO A 82 4.57 2.35 -8.53
CA PRO A 82 5.36 3.41 -9.16
C PRO A 82 5.98 2.95 -10.50
N THR A 83 6.80 1.91 -10.40
CA THR A 83 7.65 1.33 -11.43
C THR A 83 8.32 0.10 -10.84
N LYS A 84 8.81 -0.84 -11.66
CA LYS A 84 9.66 -1.95 -11.19
C LYS A 84 11.01 -1.42 -10.68
N SER A 85 11.59 -2.11 -9.70
CA SER A 85 12.94 -1.84 -9.21
C SER A 85 13.94 -1.69 -10.36
N PRO A 86 14.87 -0.71 -10.32
CA PRO A 86 15.98 -0.62 -11.27
C PRO A 86 17.00 -1.76 -11.10
N ASN A 87 16.91 -2.53 -10.02
CA ASN A 87 17.79 -3.68 -9.79
C ASN A 87 17.26 -4.92 -10.51
N PRO A 88 17.90 -5.39 -11.60
CA PRO A 88 17.44 -6.59 -12.32
C PRO A 88 17.53 -7.87 -11.47
N ALA A 89 18.28 -7.87 -10.37
CA ALA A 89 18.33 -8.99 -9.43
C ALA A 89 17.08 -9.07 -8.52
N LYS A 90 16.19 -8.07 -8.54
CA LYS A 90 14.96 -8.03 -7.72
C LYS A 90 13.70 -8.39 -8.53
N VAL A 91 13.71 -8.13 -9.84
CA VAL A 91 12.51 -8.16 -10.71
C VAL A 91 12.81 -8.86 -12.04
N LEU A 92 11.76 -9.20 -12.81
CA LEU A 92 11.89 -9.88 -14.10
C LEU A 92 12.11 -8.93 -15.30
N GLY A 93 11.85 -7.64 -15.12
CA GLY A 93 11.98 -6.61 -16.15
C GLY A 93 11.34 -5.29 -15.68
N PRO A 94 11.25 -4.27 -16.55
CA PRO A 94 10.71 -2.95 -16.19
C PRO A 94 9.17 -2.89 -16.19
N LEU A 95 8.49 -3.87 -16.78
CA LEU A 95 7.04 -3.89 -16.92
C LEU A 95 6.36 -4.76 -15.83
N PRO A 96 5.09 -4.50 -15.49
CA PRO A 96 4.32 -5.33 -14.58
C PRO A 96 4.28 -6.80 -15.02
N ASP A 97 4.34 -7.70 -14.04
CA ASP A 97 4.30 -9.16 -14.20
C ASP A 97 3.22 -9.78 -13.30
N LEU A 98 3.29 -11.08 -13.01
CA LEU A 98 2.25 -11.75 -12.22
C LEU A 98 2.16 -11.19 -10.79
N ALA A 99 3.25 -10.64 -10.25
CA ALA A 99 3.22 -10.07 -8.90
C ALA A 99 2.23 -8.90 -8.82
N GLU A 100 2.23 -7.99 -9.81
CA GLU A 100 1.26 -6.90 -9.86
C GLU A 100 -0.15 -7.41 -10.13
N GLU A 101 -0.32 -8.43 -11.00
CA GLU A 101 -1.64 -8.97 -11.29
C GLU A 101 -2.32 -9.53 -10.04
N LEU A 102 -1.57 -10.29 -9.23
CA LEU A 102 -2.07 -10.85 -7.97
C LEU A 102 -2.47 -9.73 -7.00
N ALA A 103 -1.68 -8.66 -6.94
CA ALA A 103 -2.00 -7.52 -6.09
C ALA A 103 -3.24 -6.75 -6.54
N LEU A 104 -3.40 -6.53 -7.84
CA LEU A 104 -4.60 -5.89 -8.38
C LEU A 104 -5.84 -6.75 -8.13
N ARG A 105 -5.77 -8.07 -8.36
CA ARG A 105 -6.88 -8.99 -8.03
C ARG A 105 -7.24 -8.98 -6.55
N PHE A 106 -6.24 -8.94 -5.68
CA PHE A 106 -6.46 -8.85 -4.24
C PHE A 106 -7.20 -7.57 -3.84
N LEU A 107 -6.76 -6.42 -4.37
CA LEU A 107 -7.37 -5.12 -4.09
C LEU A 107 -8.79 -5.01 -4.67
N ASP A 108 -9.01 -5.46 -5.89
CA ASP A 108 -10.34 -5.47 -6.51
C ASP A 108 -11.30 -6.39 -5.75
N GLY A 109 -10.85 -7.60 -5.38
CA GLY A 109 -11.65 -8.51 -4.56
C GLY A 109 -11.95 -7.98 -3.15
N LEU A 110 -11.12 -7.08 -2.59
CA LEU A 110 -11.46 -6.36 -1.36
C LEU A 110 -12.65 -5.41 -1.59
N CYS A 111 -12.66 -4.68 -2.71
CA CYS A 111 -13.80 -3.84 -3.08
C CYS A 111 -15.09 -4.65 -3.31
N GLU A 112 -15.00 -5.82 -3.94
CA GLU A 112 -16.14 -6.73 -4.11
C GLU A 112 -16.72 -7.18 -2.76
N ARG A 113 -15.88 -7.51 -1.77
CA ARG A 113 -16.34 -7.86 -0.41
C ARG A 113 -17.01 -6.69 0.29
N ILE A 114 -16.52 -5.47 0.08
CA ILE A 114 -17.15 -4.25 0.62
C ILE A 114 -18.51 -4.00 -0.05
N ALA A 115 -18.64 -4.25 -1.35
CA ALA A 115 -19.90 -4.10 -2.08
C ALA A 115 -21.01 -5.05 -1.60
N ALA A 116 -20.64 -6.21 -1.04
CA ALA A 116 -21.59 -7.11 -0.38
C ALA A 116 -22.16 -6.55 0.94
N ILE A 117 -21.48 -5.60 1.58
CA ILE A 117 -21.90 -4.94 2.83
C ILE A 117 -22.62 -3.61 2.53
N HIS A 118 -22.09 -2.85 1.58
CA HIS A 118 -22.60 -1.53 1.18
C HIS A 118 -22.82 -1.52 -0.34
N PRO A 119 -24.07 -1.58 -0.86
CA PRO A 119 -24.34 -1.78 -2.28
C PRO A 119 -23.68 -0.78 -3.26
N PRO A 120 -23.54 0.53 -2.93
CA PRO A 120 -22.73 1.45 -3.74
C PRO A 120 -21.26 1.06 -3.88
N GLY A 121 -20.77 0.18 -3.01
CA GLY A 121 -19.46 -0.44 -3.09
C GLY A 121 -18.31 0.45 -2.64
N ALA A 122 -17.13 0.07 -3.10
CA ALA A 122 -15.89 0.79 -2.88
C ALA A 122 -15.07 0.85 -4.16
N ALA A 123 -14.20 1.85 -4.26
CA ALA A 123 -13.21 1.96 -5.32
C ALA A 123 -11.85 2.34 -4.74
N ILE A 124 -10.77 1.83 -5.34
CA ILE A 124 -9.41 2.20 -4.97
C ILE A 124 -8.78 2.96 -6.13
N LEU A 125 -8.44 4.22 -5.88
CA LEU A 125 -7.62 5.03 -6.76
C LEU A 125 -6.14 4.74 -6.48
N LEU A 126 -5.49 4.07 -7.42
CA LEU A 126 -4.06 3.76 -7.41
C LEU A 126 -3.28 5.00 -7.82
N CYS A 127 -2.79 5.73 -6.83
CA CYS A 127 -2.06 6.98 -7.02
C CYS A 127 -0.58 6.68 -7.34
N SER A 128 -0.27 6.34 -8.59
CA SER A 128 1.09 5.97 -9.01
C SER A 128 2.07 7.11 -8.74
N ASP A 129 3.11 6.78 -7.98
CA ASP A 129 4.16 7.68 -7.54
C ASP A 129 5.48 7.48 -8.33
N GLY A 130 5.42 6.77 -9.46
CA GLY A 130 6.58 6.53 -10.32
C GLY A 130 7.20 7.82 -10.83
N ARG A 131 6.39 8.68 -11.45
CA ARG A 131 6.80 9.99 -11.98
C ARG A 131 7.34 10.92 -10.88
N VAL A 132 6.89 10.73 -9.65
CA VAL A 132 7.30 11.50 -8.48
C VAL A 132 8.76 11.19 -8.09
N PHE A 133 9.22 9.96 -8.26
CA PHE A 133 10.50 9.50 -7.69
C PHE A 133 11.54 9.00 -8.70
N ASN A 134 11.17 8.72 -9.94
CA ASN A 134 11.99 7.93 -10.87
C ASN A 134 13.41 8.48 -11.09
N ASP A 135 13.58 9.79 -11.20
CA ASP A 135 14.90 10.44 -11.32
C ASP A 135 15.79 10.24 -10.09
N LEU A 136 15.21 10.15 -8.88
CA LEU A 136 15.94 9.83 -7.65
C LEU A 136 16.35 8.35 -7.56
N LEU A 137 15.68 7.48 -8.33
CA LEU A 137 15.94 6.05 -8.37
C LEU A 137 16.73 5.61 -9.62
N GLY A 138 17.06 6.55 -10.51
CA GLY A 138 17.74 6.25 -11.78
C GLY A 138 16.86 5.47 -12.77
N VAL A 139 15.54 5.58 -12.64
CA VAL A 139 14.56 4.97 -13.55
C VAL A 139 14.12 5.99 -14.60
N SER A 140 14.09 5.59 -15.87
CA SER A 140 13.72 6.49 -16.95
C SER A 140 12.23 6.88 -16.89
N ASP A 141 11.90 8.07 -17.38
CA ASP A 141 10.51 8.49 -17.51
C ASP A 141 9.71 7.60 -18.51
N GLU A 142 10.39 6.93 -19.44
CA GLU A 142 9.79 5.99 -20.38
C GLU A 142 9.43 4.67 -19.70
N ASP A 143 10.28 4.14 -18.82
CA ASP A 143 9.98 2.94 -18.02
C ASP A 143 8.75 3.18 -17.12
N VAL A 144 8.66 4.35 -16.47
CA VAL A 144 7.48 4.73 -15.68
C VAL A 144 6.23 4.73 -16.56
N THR A 145 6.29 5.36 -17.73
CA THR A 145 5.16 5.43 -18.67
C THR A 145 4.76 4.03 -19.15
N GLY A 146 5.74 3.18 -19.47
CA GLY A 146 5.53 1.80 -19.87
C GLY A 146 4.88 0.97 -18.76
N TYR A 147 5.31 1.19 -17.52
CA TYR A 147 4.78 0.52 -16.34
C TYR A 147 3.32 0.92 -16.05
N VAL A 148 3.01 2.21 -15.99
CA VAL A 148 1.64 2.73 -15.79
C VAL A 148 0.69 2.19 -16.85
N ARG A 149 1.06 2.27 -18.14
CA ARG A 149 0.28 1.68 -19.23
C ARG A 149 0.14 0.16 -19.11
N GLY A 150 1.15 -0.50 -18.54
CA GLY A 150 1.13 -1.92 -18.21
C GLY A 150 0.09 -2.27 -17.16
N ILE A 151 -0.01 -1.47 -16.09
CA ILE A 151 -1.03 -1.60 -15.05
C ILE A 151 -2.42 -1.37 -15.64
N ASP A 152 -2.63 -0.34 -16.46
CA ASP A 152 -3.93 -0.09 -17.12
C ASP A 152 -4.40 -1.28 -17.95
N ARG A 153 -3.50 -1.82 -18.79
CA ARG A 153 -3.80 -3.01 -19.58
C ARG A 153 -4.11 -4.22 -18.71
N MET A 154 -3.42 -4.34 -17.57
CA MET A 154 -3.61 -5.43 -16.63
C MET A 154 -4.97 -5.33 -15.94
N ILE A 155 -5.34 -4.17 -15.39
CA ILE A 155 -6.65 -3.89 -14.79
C ILE A 155 -7.77 -4.25 -15.77
N LYS A 156 -7.69 -3.77 -17.02
CA LYS A 156 -8.66 -4.09 -18.09
C LYS A 156 -8.72 -5.57 -18.40
N ARG A 157 -7.57 -6.23 -18.54
CA ARG A 157 -7.47 -7.66 -18.88
C ARG A 157 -8.05 -8.55 -17.78
N ILE A 158 -7.83 -8.22 -16.51
CA ILE A 158 -8.35 -9.02 -15.39
C ILE A 158 -9.79 -8.70 -15.04
N GLY A 159 -10.37 -7.65 -15.63
CA GLY A 159 -11.74 -7.21 -15.36
C GLY A 159 -11.91 -6.53 -14.01
N ALA A 160 -10.86 -5.92 -13.46
CA ALA A 160 -10.92 -5.26 -12.16
C ALA A 160 -11.67 -3.91 -12.29
N THR A 161 -12.96 -3.91 -11.98
CA THR A 161 -13.85 -2.75 -12.19
C THR A 161 -13.79 -1.73 -11.07
N HIS A 162 -13.18 -2.05 -9.92
CA HIS A 162 -13.11 -1.16 -8.76
C HIS A 162 -11.78 -0.41 -8.64
N LEU A 163 -10.88 -0.59 -9.61
CA LEU A 163 -9.55 0.00 -9.60
C LEU A 163 -9.39 1.04 -10.70
N GLU A 164 -8.92 2.22 -10.32
CA GLU A 164 -8.62 3.32 -11.24
C GLU A 164 -7.18 3.79 -10.97
N GLN A 165 -6.46 4.28 -11.99
CA GLN A 165 -5.15 4.90 -11.81
C GLN A 165 -5.26 6.43 -11.76
N PHE A 166 -4.41 7.04 -10.94
CA PHE A 166 -4.18 8.48 -10.88
C PHE A 166 -2.69 8.75 -10.81
N THR A 167 -2.19 9.63 -11.66
CA THR A 167 -0.76 9.88 -11.85
C THR A 167 -0.44 11.36 -11.73
N LEU A 168 0.85 11.68 -11.61
CA LEU A 168 1.30 13.07 -11.64
C LEU A 168 1.03 13.72 -13.02
N ASP A 169 0.99 12.92 -14.08
CA ASP A 169 0.67 13.33 -15.44
C ASP A 169 -0.78 13.85 -15.54
N ASP A 170 -1.71 13.30 -14.74
CA ASP A 170 -3.11 13.77 -14.66
C ASP A 170 -3.21 15.13 -13.95
N VAL A 171 -2.39 15.35 -12.91
CA VAL A 171 -2.36 16.61 -12.14
C VAL A 171 -1.84 17.77 -12.99
N TYR A 172 -0.74 17.54 -13.71
CA TYR A 172 -0.01 18.56 -14.46
C TYR A 172 -0.06 18.28 -15.96
N SER A 173 -1.28 18.09 -16.47
CA SER A 173 -1.53 17.76 -17.87
C SER A 173 -0.84 18.74 -18.83
N GLY A 174 0.01 18.21 -19.70
CA GLY A 174 0.74 18.98 -20.73
C GLY A 174 2.10 19.56 -20.30
N ALA A 175 2.49 19.45 -19.03
CA ALA A 175 3.83 19.84 -18.57
C ALA A 175 4.91 18.80 -18.93
N GLY A 176 6.17 19.21 -18.97
CA GLY A 176 7.30 18.28 -19.07
C GLY A 176 7.51 17.52 -17.75
N HIS A 177 8.00 16.28 -17.78
CA HIS A 177 8.14 15.44 -16.57
C HIS A 177 9.02 16.07 -15.47
N VAL A 178 10.08 16.80 -15.85
CA VAL A 178 10.93 17.54 -14.90
C VAL A 178 10.13 18.67 -14.24
N ASP A 179 9.34 19.41 -15.01
CA ASP A 179 8.52 20.51 -14.51
C ASP A 179 7.42 19.99 -13.58
N MET A 180 6.81 18.84 -13.88
CA MET A 180 5.84 18.19 -12.99
C MET A 180 6.43 17.94 -11.60
N ARG A 181 7.65 17.38 -11.53
CA ARG A 181 8.34 17.13 -10.26
C ARG A 181 8.70 18.43 -9.54
N ALA A 182 9.09 19.46 -10.29
CA ALA A 182 9.41 20.77 -9.74
C ALA A 182 8.15 21.45 -9.16
N MET A 183 7.04 21.47 -9.90
CA MET A 183 5.77 22.04 -9.46
C MET A 183 5.21 21.33 -8.22
N LEU A 184 5.24 19.99 -8.19
CA LEU A 184 4.87 19.22 -7.00
C LEU A 184 5.71 19.64 -5.79
N SER A 185 7.03 19.73 -5.97
CA SER A 185 7.94 20.08 -4.88
C SER A 185 7.71 21.52 -4.41
N SER A 186 7.61 22.49 -5.32
CA SER A 186 7.40 23.89 -4.97
C SER A 186 6.07 24.16 -4.26
N GLY A 187 5.02 23.39 -4.55
CA GLY A 187 3.70 23.58 -3.94
C GLY A 187 3.52 22.89 -2.58
N TYR A 188 4.20 21.76 -2.36
CA TYR A 188 3.83 20.82 -1.29
C TYR A 188 5.00 20.25 -0.49
N ALA A 189 6.24 20.44 -0.92
CA ALA A 189 7.37 19.84 -0.24
C ALA A 189 7.87 20.68 0.94
N PRO A 190 8.22 20.06 2.09
CA PRO A 190 9.06 20.72 3.08
C PRO A 190 10.48 20.94 2.52
N THR A 191 11.21 21.87 3.09
CA THR A 191 12.63 22.07 2.78
C THR A 191 13.49 20.91 3.27
N VAL A 192 14.66 20.72 2.65
CA VAL A 192 15.60 19.68 3.07
C VAL A 192 16.14 19.97 4.48
N GLU A 193 16.26 21.24 4.84
CA GLU A 193 16.69 21.72 6.15
C GLU A 193 15.70 21.31 7.25
N GLU A 194 14.40 21.56 7.06
CA GLU A 194 13.34 21.10 7.97
C GLU A 194 13.39 19.58 8.14
N LEU A 195 13.52 18.83 7.04
CA LEU A 195 13.62 17.37 7.10
C LEU A 195 14.87 16.91 7.87
N ARG A 196 15.99 17.62 7.75
CA ARG A 196 17.20 17.30 8.51
C ARG A 196 17.00 17.55 10.00
N GLU A 197 16.30 18.62 10.36
CA GLU A 197 15.96 18.92 11.75
C GLU A 197 15.04 17.86 12.35
N GLU A 198 13.96 17.48 11.64
CA GLU A 198 13.08 16.38 12.04
C GLU A 198 13.84 15.06 12.22
N VAL A 199 14.72 14.71 11.28
CA VAL A 199 15.52 13.47 11.37
C VAL A 199 16.50 13.51 12.53
N ARG A 200 17.09 14.66 12.86
CA ARG A 200 17.97 14.83 14.02
C ARG A 200 17.22 14.72 15.34
N ALA A 201 15.98 15.19 15.39
CA ALA A 201 15.11 15.05 16.57
C ALA A 201 14.75 13.59 16.90
N GLY A 202 14.93 12.66 15.95
CA GLY A 202 14.77 11.23 16.19
C GLY A 202 13.36 10.73 15.86
N GLY A 203 12.90 9.70 16.58
CA GLY A 203 11.55 9.15 16.43
C GLY A 203 11.20 8.61 15.04
N ALA A 204 9.95 8.82 14.62
CA ALA A 204 9.42 8.33 13.35
C ALA A 204 10.15 8.91 12.10
N PRO A 205 10.48 10.22 12.03
CA PRO A 205 11.27 10.76 10.91
C PRO A 205 12.62 10.05 10.71
N LEU A 206 13.37 9.79 11.79
CA LEU A 206 14.63 9.05 11.72
C LEU A 206 14.44 7.60 11.26
N ALA A 207 13.39 6.93 11.75
CA ALA A 207 13.06 5.57 11.32
C ALA A 207 12.73 5.52 9.81
N MET A 208 11.93 6.48 9.31
CA MET A 208 11.60 6.62 7.90
C MET A 208 12.84 6.87 7.05
N TYR A 209 13.71 7.80 7.47
CA TYR A 209 14.98 8.09 6.80
C TYR A 209 15.89 6.86 6.69
N ARG A 210 16.03 6.10 7.77
CA ARG A 210 16.82 4.86 7.78
C ARG A 210 16.20 3.78 6.90
N GLY A 211 14.88 3.67 6.89
CA GLY A 211 14.12 2.73 6.04
C GLY A 211 14.35 3.02 4.56
N ILE A 212 14.09 4.27 4.14
CA ILE A 212 14.29 4.72 2.75
C ILE A 212 15.74 4.55 2.32
N THR A 213 16.71 4.94 3.16
CA THR A 213 18.14 4.78 2.83
C THR A 213 18.50 3.32 2.56
N ARG A 214 17.97 2.38 3.37
CA ARG A 214 18.22 0.94 3.20
C ARG A 214 17.58 0.41 1.93
N PHE A 215 16.33 0.79 1.70
CA PHE A 215 15.57 0.43 0.53
C PHE A 215 16.26 0.89 -0.77
N MET A 216 16.69 2.15 -0.82
CA MET A 216 17.45 2.69 -1.94
C MET A 216 18.80 1.99 -2.13
N LEU A 217 19.46 1.62 -1.04
CA LEU A 217 20.73 0.89 -1.12
C LEU A 217 20.54 -0.47 -1.81
N GLU A 218 19.44 -1.17 -1.57
CA GLU A 218 19.13 -2.45 -2.23
C GLU A 218 18.76 -2.27 -3.71
N ASP A 219 18.03 -1.22 -4.06
CA ASP A 219 17.66 -0.91 -5.45
C ASP A 219 18.85 -0.43 -6.28
N LEU A 220 19.74 0.36 -5.69
CA LEU A 220 20.88 0.94 -6.41
C LEU A 220 22.13 0.07 -6.36
N SER A 221 22.13 -1.05 -5.62
CA SER A 221 23.24 -2.02 -5.57
C SER A 221 23.13 -3.13 -6.61
N GLY A 222 22.47 -2.88 -7.74
CA GLY A 222 22.36 -3.86 -8.83
C GLY A 222 23.71 -4.17 -9.51
N PRO A 223 23.76 -5.19 -10.39
CA PRO A 223 24.99 -5.63 -11.05
C PRO A 223 25.74 -4.55 -11.84
N GLY A 224 25.05 -3.48 -12.27
CA GLY A 224 25.65 -2.35 -12.98
C GLY A 224 26.44 -1.38 -12.09
N TYR A 225 26.30 -1.45 -10.76
CA TYR A 225 27.02 -0.55 -9.85
C TYR A 225 28.44 -1.07 -9.55
N THR A 226 29.45 -0.33 -9.98
CA THR A 226 30.88 -0.70 -9.86
C THR A 226 31.61 0.00 -8.71
N GLY A 227 30.94 0.88 -7.98
CA GLY A 227 31.54 1.62 -6.86
C GLY A 227 31.58 0.83 -5.55
N THR A 228 32.11 1.45 -4.49
CA THR A 228 32.11 0.82 -3.15
C THR A 228 30.72 0.91 -2.50
N ARG A 229 30.40 -0.08 -1.64
CA ARG A 229 29.17 -0.07 -0.83
C ARG A 229 29.06 1.18 0.05
N SER A 230 30.17 1.64 0.63
CA SER A 230 30.19 2.84 1.47
C SER A 230 29.92 4.13 0.67
N ALA A 231 30.41 4.22 -0.58
CA ALA A 231 30.09 5.33 -1.46
C ALA A 231 28.59 5.33 -1.82
N LEU A 232 28.03 4.16 -2.15
CA LEU A 232 26.61 4.01 -2.45
C LEU A 232 25.73 4.40 -1.27
N GLN A 233 26.09 3.95 -0.06
CA GLN A 233 25.35 4.29 1.14
C GLN A 233 25.36 5.80 1.41
N ARG A 234 26.49 6.50 1.21
CA ARG A 234 26.55 7.96 1.31
C ARG A 234 25.68 8.65 0.27
N HIS A 235 25.61 8.12 -0.94
CA HIS A 235 24.74 8.63 -2.00
C HIS A 235 23.26 8.45 -1.65
N CYS A 236 22.85 7.23 -1.25
CA CYS A 236 21.48 6.92 -0.82
C CYS A 236 21.04 7.80 0.36
N ARG A 237 21.93 8.08 1.32
CA ARG A 237 21.66 8.99 2.44
C ARG A 237 21.34 10.41 2.01
N LYS A 238 21.90 10.89 0.89
CA LYS A 238 21.58 12.21 0.32
C LYS A 238 20.22 12.17 -0.38
N LEU A 239 20.01 11.16 -1.22
CA LEU A 239 18.76 10.99 -1.98
C LEU A 239 17.54 10.74 -1.08
N ALA A 240 17.72 10.08 0.06
CA ALA A 240 16.64 9.77 0.99
C ALA A 240 15.86 11.02 1.43
N TYR A 241 16.51 12.18 1.56
CA TYR A 241 15.82 13.44 1.84
C TYR A 241 14.87 13.84 0.71
N GLY A 242 15.32 13.75 -0.55
CA GLY A 242 14.47 14.02 -1.72
C GLY A 242 13.28 13.06 -1.82
N VAL A 243 13.49 11.77 -1.50
CA VAL A 243 12.40 10.78 -1.48
C VAL A 243 11.38 11.11 -0.37
N ILE A 244 11.83 11.43 0.85
CA ILE A 244 10.93 11.84 1.94
C ILE A 244 10.17 13.10 1.55
N GLN A 245 10.87 14.09 1.01
CA GLN A 245 10.33 15.37 0.58
C GLN A 245 9.18 15.16 -0.40
N ARG A 246 9.41 14.41 -1.47
CA ARG A 246 8.41 14.17 -2.51
C ARG A 246 7.31 13.21 -2.05
N SER A 247 7.59 12.30 -1.12
CA SER A 247 6.58 11.44 -0.51
C SER A 247 5.59 12.23 0.36
N LYS A 248 6.09 13.20 1.15
CA LYS A 248 5.24 14.16 1.86
C LYS A 248 4.44 15.01 0.87
N ALA A 249 5.10 15.60 -0.13
CA ALA A 249 4.46 16.43 -1.15
C ALA A 249 3.31 15.72 -1.88
N TRP A 250 3.57 14.48 -2.36
CA TRP A 250 2.53 13.65 -2.98
C TRP A 250 1.43 13.28 -2.00
N GLY A 251 1.79 12.95 -0.76
CA GLY A 251 0.86 12.69 0.32
C GLY A 251 -0.11 13.84 0.58
N ASP A 252 0.41 15.07 0.63
CA ASP A 252 -0.33 16.28 0.94
C ASP A 252 -1.22 16.71 -0.22
N LEU A 253 -0.69 16.66 -1.45
CA LEU A 253 -1.48 16.90 -2.66
C LEU A 253 -2.68 15.95 -2.74
N LEU A 254 -2.46 14.65 -2.54
CA LEU A 254 -3.57 13.69 -2.56
C LEU A 254 -4.57 13.92 -1.41
N GLY A 255 -4.11 14.40 -0.25
CA GLY A 255 -5.00 14.78 0.85
C GLY A 255 -5.90 15.97 0.51
N GLN A 256 -5.39 16.91 -0.29
CA GLN A 256 -6.18 18.04 -0.80
C GLN A 256 -7.13 17.64 -1.92
N LEU A 257 -6.69 16.79 -2.85
CA LEU A 257 -7.51 16.35 -3.98
C LEU A 257 -8.62 15.37 -3.57
N PHE A 258 -8.37 14.52 -2.57
CA PHE A 258 -9.27 13.46 -2.15
C PHE A 258 -9.53 13.48 -0.63
N PRO A 259 -10.06 14.58 -0.08
CA PRO A 259 -10.18 14.78 1.38
C PRO A 259 -11.17 13.82 2.06
N ALA A 260 -12.14 13.29 1.31
CA ALA A 260 -13.13 12.34 1.83
C ALA A 260 -12.71 10.86 1.67
N ALA A 261 -11.57 10.59 1.03
CA ALA A 261 -11.13 9.22 0.77
C ALA A 261 -10.38 8.62 1.97
N VAL A 262 -10.59 7.33 2.21
CA VAL A 262 -9.79 6.60 3.20
C VAL A 262 -8.36 6.42 2.65
N ARG A 263 -7.36 6.92 3.39
CA ARG A 263 -5.96 6.89 2.96
C ARG A 263 -5.37 5.50 3.21
N LEU A 264 -5.04 4.78 2.15
CA LEU A 264 -4.26 3.55 2.23
C LEU A 264 -2.76 3.84 2.05
N SER A 265 -1.94 2.88 2.45
CA SER A 265 -0.49 2.95 2.29
C SER A 265 0.10 1.56 2.09
N ILE A 266 1.15 1.46 1.28
CA ILE A 266 1.96 0.24 1.15
C ILE A 266 2.96 0.05 2.30
N HIS A 267 3.13 1.07 3.14
CA HIS A 267 4.00 1.01 4.31
C HIS A 267 3.22 0.66 5.56
N PRO A 268 3.83 -0.06 6.52
CA PRO A 268 3.24 -0.26 7.84
C PRO A 268 2.98 1.08 8.53
N GLN A 269 1.78 1.22 9.12
CA GLN A 269 1.36 2.45 9.80
C GLN A 269 1.16 2.19 11.31
N PRO A 270 1.56 3.14 12.19
CA PRO A 270 1.21 3.07 13.60
C PRO A 270 -0.31 3.06 13.82
N CYS A 271 -0.73 2.55 14.97
CA CYS A 271 -2.14 2.46 15.35
C CYS A 271 -2.83 3.82 15.34
N ALA A 272 -4.04 3.87 14.75
CA ALA A 272 -4.90 5.06 14.71
C ALA A 272 -4.18 6.30 14.16
N THR A 273 -3.46 6.11 13.06
CA THR A 273 -2.94 7.20 12.21
C THR A 273 -3.84 7.33 10.98
N ASP A 274 -3.77 8.48 10.31
CA ASP A 274 -4.65 8.81 9.18
C ASP A 274 -4.56 7.81 8.02
N LYS A 275 -3.47 7.04 7.94
CA LYS A 275 -3.20 6.07 6.88
C LYS A 275 -3.37 4.64 7.38
N ILE A 276 -4.02 3.80 6.59
CA ILE A 276 -4.07 2.35 6.81
C ILE A 276 -3.00 1.68 5.93
N GLY A 277 -1.98 1.11 6.57
CA GLY A 277 -1.06 0.21 5.86
C GLY A 277 -1.82 -1.02 5.37
N ILE A 278 -1.84 -1.31 4.07
CA ILE A 278 -2.58 -2.43 3.47
C ILE A 278 -1.62 -3.45 2.84
N LEU A 279 -1.88 -4.73 3.05
CA LEU A 279 -1.20 -5.81 2.32
C LEU A 279 -1.57 -5.75 0.84
N LEU A 280 -0.66 -6.21 -0.02
CA LEU A 280 -0.91 -6.31 -1.46
C LEU A 280 -1.00 -7.76 -1.93
N ALA A 281 -0.71 -8.71 -1.05
CA ALA A 281 -0.81 -10.14 -1.28
C ALA A 281 -0.75 -10.82 0.09
N ASP A 282 -1.15 -12.08 0.15
CA ASP A 282 -0.86 -12.94 1.29
C ASP A 282 0.63 -13.34 1.25
N THR A 283 1.48 -12.50 1.83
CA THR A 283 2.93 -12.70 1.89
C THR A 283 3.43 -12.63 3.34
N PRO A 284 4.34 -13.53 3.76
CA PRO A 284 4.94 -13.47 5.09
C PRO A 284 5.82 -12.23 5.28
N ASP A 285 6.37 -11.65 4.20
CA ASP A 285 7.14 -10.42 4.26
C ASP A 285 6.24 -9.19 4.04
N VAL A 286 5.81 -8.59 5.15
CA VAL A 286 4.99 -7.38 5.18
C VAL A 286 5.67 -6.13 4.61
N TRP A 287 6.95 -6.19 4.22
CA TRP A 287 7.65 -5.11 3.53
C TRP A 287 7.75 -5.31 2.02
N LEU A 288 7.48 -6.52 1.55
CA LEU A 288 7.61 -6.83 0.14
C LEU A 288 6.44 -6.23 -0.64
N THR A 289 6.77 -5.61 -1.77
CA THR A 289 5.80 -5.10 -2.74
C THR A 289 6.06 -5.73 -4.10
N PRO A 290 5.02 -5.86 -4.96
CA PRO A 290 5.14 -6.50 -6.27
C PRO A 290 6.30 -5.97 -7.12
N TRP A 291 6.53 -4.67 -7.07
CA TRP A 291 7.57 -4.02 -7.88
C TRP A 291 9.00 -4.16 -7.34
N HIS A 292 9.19 -4.82 -6.19
CA HIS A 292 10.50 -5.16 -5.63
C HIS A 292 10.72 -6.67 -5.49
N SER A 293 9.87 -7.47 -6.11
CA SER A 293 9.82 -8.91 -5.92
C SER A 293 9.34 -9.65 -7.17
N VAL A 294 9.22 -10.96 -7.02
CA VAL A 294 8.61 -11.85 -8.00
C VAL A 294 7.50 -12.66 -7.32
N ALA A 295 6.48 -13.01 -8.09
CA ALA A 295 5.54 -14.03 -7.67
C ALA A 295 6.20 -15.42 -7.76
N VAL A 296 5.93 -16.27 -6.77
CA VAL A 296 6.36 -17.67 -6.74
C VAL A 296 5.14 -18.54 -6.53
N GLU A 297 4.92 -19.49 -7.44
CA GLU A 297 3.90 -20.53 -7.34
C GLU A 297 4.44 -21.75 -6.60
N THR A 298 3.73 -22.22 -5.59
CA THR A 298 4.00 -23.49 -4.91
C THR A 298 2.69 -24.23 -4.69
N GLY A 299 2.52 -25.38 -5.36
CA GLY A 299 1.31 -26.21 -5.21
C GLY A 299 0.01 -25.47 -5.53
N GLY A 300 0.00 -24.63 -6.58
CA GLY A 300 -1.15 -23.84 -7.01
C GLY A 300 -1.46 -22.60 -6.17
N ARG A 301 -0.62 -22.27 -5.18
CA ARG A 301 -0.70 -21.02 -4.40
C ARG A 301 0.43 -20.08 -4.78
N TYR A 302 0.16 -18.78 -4.76
CA TYR A 302 1.15 -17.76 -5.04
C TYR A 302 1.56 -17.01 -3.79
N THR A 303 2.85 -16.68 -3.68
CA THR A 303 3.37 -15.73 -2.70
C THR A 303 4.39 -14.79 -3.36
N LEU A 304 4.74 -13.70 -2.69
CA LEU A 304 5.81 -12.80 -3.13
C LEU A 304 7.12 -13.21 -2.45
N MET A 305 8.20 -13.28 -3.22
CA MET A 305 9.56 -13.56 -2.74
C MET A 305 10.58 -12.65 -3.41
N LYS A 306 11.74 -12.45 -2.78
CA LYS A 306 12.87 -11.85 -3.49
C LYS A 306 13.32 -12.80 -4.59
N ARG A 307 13.61 -12.27 -5.77
CA ARG A 307 14.05 -13.08 -6.92
C ARG A 307 15.26 -13.96 -6.59
N ALA A 308 16.28 -13.42 -5.92
CA ALA A 308 17.44 -14.19 -5.51
C ALA A 308 17.11 -15.36 -4.56
N GLU A 309 16.11 -15.21 -3.70
CA GLU A 309 15.65 -16.29 -2.81
C GLU A 309 14.89 -17.37 -3.59
N ALA A 310 14.07 -16.97 -4.57
CA ALA A 310 13.38 -17.91 -5.47
C ALA A 310 14.39 -18.71 -6.32
N GLU A 311 15.38 -18.04 -6.89
CA GLU A 311 16.45 -18.68 -7.68
C GLU A 311 17.30 -19.63 -6.81
N ALA A 312 17.66 -19.21 -5.59
CA ALA A 312 18.41 -20.05 -4.64
C ALA A 312 17.61 -21.28 -4.17
N ALA A 313 16.29 -21.16 -4.11
CA ALA A 313 15.40 -22.29 -3.81
C ALA A 313 15.22 -23.25 -5.00
N GLY A 314 15.82 -22.97 -6.16
CA GLY A 314 15.70 -23.80 -7.36
C GLY A 314 14.38 -23.62 -8.11
N ALA A 315 13.68 -22.51 -7.91
CA ALA A 315 12.43 -22.25 -8.62
C ALA A 315 12.69 -22.01 -10.12
N ALA A 316 11.82 -22.54 -10.98
CA ALA A 316 11.93 -22.42 -12.43
C ALA A 316 11.16 -21.19 -12.93
N LEU A 317 11.74 -20.42 -13.85
CA LEU A 317 11.08 -19.26 -14.44
C LEU A 317 9.99 -19.69 -15.43
N ALA A 318 8.75 -19.28 -15.16
CA ALA A 318 7.60 -19.51 -16.04
C ALA A 318 7.34 -18.31 -16.96
N TYR A 319 6.83 -18.62 -18.15
CA TYR A 319 6.51 -17.65 -19.19
C TYR A 319 5.00 -17.63 -19.47
N ARG A 320 4.43 -16.43 -19.67
CA ARG A 320 3.05 -16.24 -20.16
C ARG A 320 3.08 -15.34 -21.37
N ALA A 321 2.42 -15.77 -22.45
CA ALA A 321 2.43 -15.06 -23.74
C ALA A 321 3.85 -14.66 -24.21
N GLY A 322 4.82 -15.57 -24.06
CA GLY A 322 6.22 -15.35 -24.47
C GLY A 322 7.04 -14.43 -23.57
N ARG A 323 6.52 -13.98 -22.42
CA ARG A 323 7.22 -13.08 -21.49
C ARG A 323 7.43 -13.74 -20.12
N PRO A 324 8.57 -13.46 -19.43
CA PRO A 324 8.76 -13.86 -18.04
C PRO A 324 7.58 -13.40 -17.18
N SER A 325 7.05 -14.28 -16.35
CA SER A 325 5.82 -14.02 -15.60
C SER A 325 5.99 -14.18 -14.08
N HIS A 326 6.56 -15.29 -13.64
CA HIS A 326 6.70 -15.67 -12.23
C HIS A 326 7.65 -16.88 -12.13
N TYR A 327 8.02 -17.26 -10.92
CA TYR A 327 8.72 -18.51 -10.66
C TYR A 327 7.76 -19.60 -10.20
N VAL A 328 8.10 -20.86 -10.47
CA VAL A 328 7.39 -22.05 -9.98
C VAL A 328 8.37 -22.85 -9.14
N LEU A 329 7.99 -23.12 -7.89
CA LEU A 329 8.73 -23.96 -6.97
C LEU A 329 7.95 -25.27 -6.79
N GLU A 330 8.56 -26.37 -7.21
CA GLU A 330 7.98 -27.69 -6.99
C GLU A 330 7.81 -27.92 -5.48
N PRO A 331 6.63 -28.41 -5.02
CA PRO A 331 6.49 -28.85 -3.65
C PRO A 331 7.59 -29.87 -3.37
N ALA A 332 8.31 -29.73 -2.25
CA ALA A 332 9.22 -30.78 -1.82
C ALA A 332 8.45 -32.11 -1.87
N ALA A 333 8.92 -33.06 -2.67
CA ALA A 333 8.31 -34.38 -2.72
C ALA A 333 8.12 -34.84 -1.28
N ALA A 334 6.97 -35.42 -0.95
CA ALA A 334 6.75 -36.11 0.31
C ALA A 334 7.66 -37.35 0.36
N GLY A 335 8.98 -37.13 0.41
CA GLY A 335 9.99 -38.11 0.69
C GLY A 335 9.81 -38.47 2.15
N THR A 336 9.56 -39.75 2.39
CA THR A 336 9.70 -40.44 3.68
C THR A 336 10.66 -39.69 4.60
N ALA A 337 10.09 -39.11 5.66
CA ALA A 337 10.89 -38.50 6.72
C ALA A 337 11.94 -39.53 7.19
N PRO A 338 13.24 -39.22 7.14
CA PRO A 338 14.20 -40.02 7.88
C PRO A 338 13.81 -39.96 9.36
N ALA A 339 13.83 -41.12 10.02
CA ALA A 339 13.49 -41.24 11.43
C ALA A 339 14.23 -40.15 12.26
N PRO A 340 13.56 -39.50 13.22
CA PRO A 340 14.17 -38.45 14.00
C PRO A 340 15.41 -39.00 14.74
N ALA A 341 16.56 -38.38 14.48
CA ALA A 341 17.77 -38.63 15.26
C ALA A 341 17.52 -38.24 16.74
N PRO A 342 18.07 -38.98 17.71
CA PRO A 342 17.89 -38.69 19.13
C PRO A 342 18.40 -37.27 19.46
N ALA A 343 17.61 -36.57 20.28
CA ALA A 343 17.85 -35.17 20.64
C ALA A 343 19.23 -34.98 21.31
N PRO A 344 20.05 -34.01 20.86
CA PRO A 344 21.25 -33.63 21.57
C PRO A 344 20.88 -32.90 22.88
N ALA A 345 21.60 -33.25 23.95
CA ALA A 345 21.42 -32.68 25.28
C ALA A 345 21.54 -31.15 25.28
N HIS A 346 20.65 -30.52 26.05
CA HIS A 346 20.56 -29.09 26.31
C HIS A 346 21.93 -28.42 26.49
N ARG A 347 22.22 -27.39 25.68
CA ARG A 347 23.18 -26.34 26.02
C ARG A 347 22.47 -25.00 25.96
N GLU A 348 22.62 -24.25 27.04
CA GLU A 348 21.98 -22.97 27.35
C GLU A 348 22.28 -21.86 26.33
N PRO A 349 21.39 -20.86 26.20
CA PRO A 349 21.54 -19.77 25.23
C PRO A 349 22.59 -18.74 25.69
N TRP A 350 23.59 -18.51 24.85
CA TRP A 350 24.53 -17.40 25.00
C TRP A 350 23.86 -16.08 24.58
N ASN A 351 23.72 -15.19 25.57
CA ASN A 351 23.35 -13.79 25.47
C ASN A 351 24.61 -12.91 25.63
N ARG A 352 24.63 -11.73 24.99
CA ARG A 352 25.69 -10.68 24.93
C ARG A 352 26.77 -10.95 23.87
N ALA A 353 27.28 -9.99 23.08
CA ALA A 353 27.30 -8.53 23.08
C ALA A 353 27.38 -8.07 21.59
N CYS A 354 27.02 -6.86 21.18
CA CYS A 354 27.77 -5.62 21.43
C CYS A 354 26.92 -4.39 21.11
N ALA A 355 27.29 -3.32 21.81
CA ALA A 355 26.86 -1.93 21.69
C ALA A 355 27.11 -1.31 20.31
#